data_AF-A0A6N6WPR4-F1
#
_entry.id   AF-A0A6N6WPR4-F1
#
_cell.length_a   1.000
_cell.length_b   1.000
_cell.length_c   1.000
_cell.angle_alpha   90.00
_cell.angle_beta   90.00
_cell.angle_gamma   90.00
#
_symmetry.space_group_name_H-M   'P 1'
#
loop_
_entity.id
_entity.type
_entity.pdbx_description
1 polymer ?
#
loop_
_entity_poly.entity_id
_entity_poly.type
_entity_poly.pdbx_seq_one_letter_code
_entity_poly.pdbx_strand_id
1 'polypeptide(L)'
;GSGTVEIIPDACSGCGGCTAACPVMAITGPFPERQTADDQLYLDAITAPSVKELLLYYRAGYRTLVVDENHFAWRDVVERTNSLLHACHQVPFLMNYYRHDDNHASAEQLDVVIARRRFLHIGTVQRYLGKKTSPTNRLISDIFPDYQLFSININKNACSLCSSCLKLCPTGVFHYQNKQLVIESGECVGCKLCQESCPESAIEVREEIAKKTQTHYSFNVAFCPRCQNPFPSLNPGEHLCPACSMQEKLRFTGDRIGMKSLNFSA
;
A
#
# COMPACT_ATOMS: atom_id res chain seq x y z
N GLY A 1 11.28 14.46 4.35
CA GLY A 1 10.47 15.59 4.85
C GLY A 1 9.82 15.17 6.14
N SER A 2 10.06 15.88 7.24
CA SER A 2 9.39 15.63 8.51
C SER A 2 8.12 16.49 8.58
N GLY A 3 7.08 16.08 7.85
CA GLY A 3 5.73 16.56 8.12
C GLY A 3 5.21 15.81 9.33
N THR A 4 4.86 16.51 10.40
CA THR A 4 4.17 15.91 11.55
C THR A 4 2.71 15.67 11.15
N VAL A 5 2.22 14.45 11.34
CA VAL A 5 0.79 14.13 11.21
C VAL A 5 0.16 14.21 12.58
N GLU A 6 -0.86 15.04 12.74
CA GLU A 6 -1.63 15.20 13.97
C GLU A 6 -3.08 14.77 13.73
N ILE A 7 -3.63 13.98 14.65
CA ILE A 7 -5.05 13.58 14.63
C ILE A 7 -5.77 14.43 15.67
N ILE A 8 -6.66 15.31 15.23
CA ILE A 8 -7.53 16.09 16.12
C ILE A 8 -8.69 15.19 16.57
N PRO A 9 -8.78 14.78 17.85
CA PRO A 9 -9.74 13.76 18.29
C PRO A 9 -11.19 14.13 17.98
N ASP A 10 -11.59 15.37 18.24
CA ASP A 10 -12.98 15.84 18.07
C ASP A 10 -13.40 15.99 16.59
N ALA A 11 -12.43 16.06 15.67
CA ALA A 11 -12.68 16.08 14.23
C ALA A 11 -12.59 14.68 13.60
N CYS A 12 -12.09 13.68 14.33
CA CYS A 12 -11.97 12.32 13.85
C CYS A 12 -13.33 11.62 13.94
N SER A 13 -13.93 11.32 12.79
CA SER A 13 -15.19 10.57 12.73
C SER A 13 -15.07 9.11 13.14
N GLY A 14 -13.85 8.62 13.41
CA GLY A 14 -13.59 7.21 13.71
C GLY A 14 -13.80 6.27 12.51
N CYS A 15 -13.96 6.80 11.29
CA CYS A 15 -14.32 6.02 10.10
C CYS A 15 -13.25 5.00 9.66
N GLY A 16 -12.02 5.07 10.18
CA GLY A 16 -10.95 4.12 9.85
C GLY A 16 -10.36 4.26 8.43
N GLY A 17 -10.78 5.25 7.64
CA GLY A 17 -10.33 5.43 6.26
C GLY A 17 -8.81 5.59 6.13
N CYS A 18 -8.18 6.29 7.08
CA CYS A 18 -6.72 6.44 7.13
C CYS A 18 -5.99 5.11 7.39
N THR A 19 -6.55 4.23 8.23
CA THR A 19 -6.04 2.87 8.46
C THR A 19 -6.11 2.05 7.17
N ALA A 20 -7.25 2.09 6.48
CA ALA A 20 -7.47 1.33 5.24
C ALA A 20 -6.64 1.84 4.05
N ALA A 21 -6.37 3.14 4.01
CA ALA A 21 -5.63 3.78 2.93
C ALA A 21 -4.10 3.65 3.08
N CYS A 22 -3.58 3.46 4.30
CA CYS A 22 -2.14 3.42 4.55
C CYS A 22 -1.49 2.14 3.98
N PRO A 23 -0.68 2.21 2.92
CA PRO A 23 -0.07 1.02 2.32
C PRO A 23 1.15 0.53 3.11
N VAL A 24 1.79 1.40 3.89
CA VAL A 24 3.02 1.11 4.66
C VAL A 24 2.75 0.70 6.11
N MET A 25 1.48 0.52 6.49
CA MET A 25 1.09 0.12 7.85
C MET A 25 1.52 1.09 8.96
N ALA A 26 1.75 2.36 8.64
CA ALA A 26 2.16 3.39 9.60
C ALA A 26 1.01 3.84 10.53
N ILE A 27 -0.25 3.66 10.12
CA ILE A 27 -1.44 4.03 10.89
C ILE A 27 -2.11 2.76 11.41
N THR A 28 -2.38 2.73 12.72
CA THR A 28 -3.15 1.67 13.39
C THR A 28 -4.47 2.24 13.89
N GLY A 29 -5.52 1.44 13.83
CA GLY A 29 -6.86 1.89 14.21
C GLY A 29 -7.94 0.90 13.76
N PRO A 30 -9.22 1.22 14.00
CA PRO A 30 -10.31 0.49 13.38
C PRO A 30 -10.24 0.62 11.85
N PHE A 31 -10.80 -0.38 11.19
CA PHE A 31 -11.01 -0.38 9.75
C PHE A 31 -12.44 0.09 9.47
N PRO A 32 -12.71 0.70 8.30
CA PRO A 32 -14.05 1.17 7.96
C PRO A 32 -15.12 0.09 8.11
N GLU A 33 -16.17 0.42 8.85
CA GLU A 33 -17.36 -0.41 9.00
C GLU A 33 -18.41 0.04 7.99
N ARG A 34 -18.94 -0.92 7.22
CA ARG A 34 -20.00 -0.67 6.23
C ARG A 34 -21.25 -1.47 6.59
N GLN A 35 -22.38 -0.97 6.13
CA GLN A 35 -23.64 -1.68 6.26
C GLN A 35 -23.70 -2.82 5.24
N THR A 36 -24.18 -3.98 5.67
CA THR A 36 -24.28 -5.17 4.81
C THR A 36 -25.60 -5.91 5.05
N ALA A 37 -26.20 -6.44 3.99
CA ALA A 37 -27.37 -7.32 4.07
C ALA A 37 -27.41 -8.27 2.86
N ASP A 38 -27.74 -9.54 3.06
CA ASP A 38 -27.98 -10.51 1.97
C ASP A 38 -26.92 -10.49 0.84
N ASP A 39 -25.64 -10.59 1.21
CA ASP A 39 -24.46 -10.51 0.31
C ASP A 39 -24.24 -9.17 -0.40
N GLN A 40 -24.98 -8.14 -0.01
CA GLN A 40 -24.87 -6.76 -0.48
C GLN A 40 -24.10 -5.88 0.50
N LEU A 41 -23.28 -4.99 -0.04
CA LEU A 41 -22.51 -3.98 0.66
C LEU A 41 -23.04 -2.59 0.29
N TYR A 42 -23.46 -1.82 1.27
CA TYR A 42 -24.00 -0.47 1.06
C TYR A 42 -22.89 0.57 1.22
N LEU A 43 -22.73 1.42 0.21
CA LEU A 43 -21.75 2.50 0.24
C LEU A 43 -22.47 3.84 0.51
N ASP A 44 -22.20 4.43 1.67
CA ASP A 44 -22.66 5.79 1.95
C ASP A 44 -21.90 6.84 1.11
N ALA A 45 -22.56 7.95 0.85
CA ALA A 45 -21.98 9.11 0.17
C ALA A 45 -20.91 9.83 1.00
N ILE A 46 -20.79 9.54 2.30
CA ILE A 46 -20.03 10.36 3.25
C ILE A 46 -18.55 9.98 3.21
N THR A 47 -18.23 8.69 3.06
CA THR A 47 -16.84 8.21 3.03
C THR A 47 -16.61 7.24 1.89
N ALA A 48 -15.86 7.66 0.86
CA ALA A 48 -15.47 6.76 -0.22
C ALA A 48 -14.62 5.60 0.34
N PRO A 49 -14.91 4.34 -0.03
CA PRO A 49 -14.08 3.22 0.39
C PRO A 49 -12.70 3.30 -0.28
N SER A 50 -11.73 2.55 0.23
CA SER A 50 -10.50 2.30 -0.53
C SER A 50 -10.64 1.04 -1.40
N VAL A 51 -9.78 0.90 -2.41
CA VAL A 51 -9.72 -0.32 -3.23
C VAL A 51 -9.48 -1.55 -2.33
N LYS A 52 -8.58 -1.41 -1.36
CA LYS A 52 -8.27 -2.45 -0.36
C LYS A 52 -9.48 -2.85 0.47
N GLU A 53 -10.29 -1.87 0.88
CA GLU A 53 -11.54 -2.13 1.60
C GLU A 53 -12.50 -2.98 0.78
N LEU A 54 -12.78 -2.56 -0.47
CA LEU A 54 -13.70 -3.33 -1.32
C LEU A 54 -13.18 -4.74 -1.59
N LEU A 55 -11.87 -4.92 -1.82
CA LEU A 55 -11.27 -6.25 -2.00
C LEU A 55 -11.39 -7.14 -0.75
N LEU A 56 -11.34 -6.56 0.46
CA LEU A 56 -11.57 -7.33 1.70
C LEU A 56 -13.03 -7.77 1.84
N TYR A 57 -13.99 -6.90 1.50
CA TYR A 57 -15.40 -7.31 1.43
C TYR A 57 -15.62 -8.38 0.35
N TYR A 58 -14.97 -8.25 -0.81
CA TYR A 58 -15.01 -9.28 -1.85
C TYR A 58 -14.50 -10.63 -1.32
N ARG A 59 -13.35 -10.62 -0.64
CA ARG A 59 -12.78 -11.83 -0.03
C ARG A 59 -13.71 -12.46 1.01
N ALA A 60 -14.46 -11.64 1.74
CA ALA A 60 -15.44 -12.07 2.73
C ALA A 60 -16.75 -12.63 2.14
N GLY A 61 -16.95 -12.53 0.81
CA GLY A 61 -18.08 -13.14 0.10
C GLY A 61 -19.06 -12.15 -0.52
N TYR A 62 -18.94 -10.85 -0.22
CA TYR A 62 -19.83 -9.84 -0.79
C TYR A 62 -19.58 -9.68 -2.29
N ARG A 63 -20.65 -9.62 -3.08
CA ARG A 63 -20.57 -9.53 -4.55
C ARG A 63 -21.39 -8.39 -5.15
N THR A 64 -22.24 -7.75 -4.35
CA THR A 64 -23.11 -6.67 -4.82
C THR A 64 -22.82 -5.40 -4.03
N LEU A 65 -22.63 -4.28 -4.72
CA LEU A 65 -22.51 -2.95 -4.16
C LEU A 65 -23.83 -2.21 -4.36
N VAL A 66 -24.40 -1.70 -3.28
CA VAL A 66 -25.57 -0.82 -3.29
C VAL A 66 -25.10 0.60 -3.10
N VAL A 67 -25.37 1.46 -4.09
CA VAL A 67 -24.82 2.82 -4.15
C VAL A 67 -25.89 3.84 -4.47
N ASP A 68 -25.71 5.06 -3.96
CA ASP A 68 -26.51 6.22 -4.35
C ASP A 68 -26.15 6.63 -5.78
N GLU A 69 -27.15 6.72 -6.67
CA GLU A 69 -26.96 7.13 -8.07
C GLU A 69 -26.44 8.58 -8.21
N ASN A 70 -26.75 9.44 -7.23
CA ASN A 70 -26.40 10.86 -7.24
C ASN A 70 -25.01 11.14 -6.70
N HIS A 71 -24.33 10.14 -6.12
CA HIS A 71 -23.00 10.31 -5.57
C HIS A 71 -21.92 9.71 -6.46
N PHE A 72 -20.80 10.41 -6.63
CA PHE A 72 -19.71 9.98 -7.52
C PHE A 72 -18.45 9.52 -6.78
N ALA A 73 -18.34 9.74 -5.46
CA ALA A 73 -17.09 9.48 -4.74
C ALA A 73 -16.64 8.02 -4.73
N TRP A 74 -17.54 7.06 -4.98
CA TRP A 74 -17.21 5.63 -5.06
C TRP A 74 -16.84 5.16 -6.48
N ARG A 75 -17.13 5.93 -7.54
CA ARG A 75 -17.03 5.46 -8.95
C ARG A 75 -15.62 5.00 -9.32
N ASP A 76 -14.62 5.88 -9.14
CA ASP A 76 -13.21 5.56 -9.44
C ASP A 76 -12.72 4.35 -8.65
N VAL A 77 -13.06 4.28 -7.36
CA VAL A 77 -12.64 3.18 -6.49
C VAL A 77 -13.24 1.85 -6.93
N VAL A 78 -14.53 1.85 -7.29
CA VAL A 78 -15.21 0.65 -7.79
C VAL A 78 -14.63 0.22 -9.13
N GLU A 79 -14.41 1.15 -10.05
CA GLU A 79 -13.82 0.86 -11.36
C GLU A 79 -12.42 0.23 -11.23
N ARG A 80 -11.56 0.83 -10.40
CA ARG A 80 -10.22 0.29 -10.11
C ARG A 80 -10.29 -1.08 -9.46
N THR A 81 -11.20 -1.28 -8.50
CA THR A 81 -11.41 -2.57 -7.83
C THR A 81 -11.86 -3.65 -8.80
N ASN A 82 -12.84 -3.33 -9.65
CA ASN A 82 -13.35 -4.26 -10.65
C ASN A 82 -12.31 -4.59 -11.72
N SER A 83 -11.48 -3.62 -12.11
CA SER A 83 -10.35 -3.84 -13.01
C SER A 83 -9.33 -4.81 -12.41
N LEU A 84 -9.01 -4.66 -11.12
CA LEU A 84 -8.16 -5.58 -10.37
C LEU A 84 -8.75 -7.00 -10.31
N LEU A 85 -10.03 -7.12 -9.96
CA LEU A 85 -10.73 -8.40 -9.93
C LEU A 85 -10.68 -9.09 -11.29
N HIS A 86 -11.01 -8.37 -12.36
CA HIS A 86 -10.99 -8.89 -13.72
C HIS A 86 -9.60 -9.38 -14.13
N ALA A 87 -8.55 -8.60 -13.85
CA ALA A 87 -7.16 -8.98 -14.13
C ALA A 87 -6.71 -10.23 -13.35
N CYS A 88 -7.27 -10.46 -12.16
CA CYS A 88 -7.08 -11.67 -11.37
C CYS A 88 -8.07 -12.81 -11.72
N HIS A 89 -8.73 -12.74 -12.88
CA HIS A 89 -9.75 -13.69 -13.35
C HIS A 89 -10.92 -13.89 -12.37
N GLN A 90 -11.26 -12.86 -11.61
CA GLN A 90 -12.42 -12.82 -10.73
C GLN A 90 -13.58 -12.05 -11.37
N VAL A 91 -14.80 -12.34 -10.92
CA VAL A 91 -16.00 -11.63 -11.37
C VAL A 91 -16.07 -10.26 -10.68
N PRO A 92 -16.30 -9.15 -11.42
CA PRO A 92 -16.52 -7.84 -10.82
C PRO A 92 -17.71 -7.79 -9.85
N PHE A 93 -17.77 -6.72 -9.05
CA PHE A 93 -18.96 -6.43 -8.25
C PHE A 93 -20.17 -6.12 -9.15
N LEU A 94 -21.33 -6.65 -8.76
CA LEU A 94 -22.63 -6.22 -9.29
C LEU A 94 -23.01 -4.88 -8.66
N MET A 95 -23.57 -3.97 -9.46
CA MET A 95 -23.96 -2.64 -9.01
C MET A 95 -25.48 -2.52 -8.93
N ASN A 96 -25.99 -2.16 -7.75
CA ASN A 96 -27.37 -1.81 -7.51
C ASN A 96 -27.45 -0.33 -7.13
N TYR A 97 -28.36 0.40 -7.77
CA TYR A 97 -28.55 1.82 -7.56
C TYR A 97 -29.89 2.05 -6.84
N TYR A 98 -29.90 2.95 -5.86
CA TYR A 98 -31.14 3.40 -5.23
C TYR A 98 -31.37 4.90 -5.48
N ARG A 99 -32.64 5.29 -5.60
CA ARG A 99 -33.07 6.69 -5.73
C ARG A 99 -33.66 7.16 -4.41
N HIS A 100 -33.37 8.40 -4.01
CA HIS A 100 -33.98 9.03 -2.84
C HIS A 100 -35.42 9.56 -3.07
N ASP A 101 -35.97 9.42 -4.28
CA ASP A 101 -37.20 10.11 -4.72
C ASP A 101 -38.55 9.44 -4.32
N ASP A 102 -38.53 8.26 -3.71
CA ASP A 102 -39.78 7.65 -3.25
C ASP A 102 -40.14 8.18 -1.85
N ASN A 103 -40.91 9.27 -1.79
CA ASN A 103 -41.64 9.81 -0.64
C ASN A 103 -40.87 9.99 0.67
N HIS A 104 -40.96 11.18 1.26
CA HIS A 104 -40.40 11.51 2.59
C HIS A 104 -40.84 10.59 3.76
N ALA A 105 -41.74 9.64 3.55
CA ALA A 105 -42.06 8.56 4.48
C ALA A 105 -41.08 7.36 4.43
N SER A 106 -40.38 7.16 3.30
CA SER A 106 -39.51 6.00 3.06
C SER A 106 -38.09 6.22 3.55
N ALA A 107 -37.58 7.45 3.60
CA ALA A 107 -36.26 7.73 4.17
C ALA A 107 -36.27 7.53 5.69
N GLU A 108 -37.30 8.00 6.38
CA GLU A 108 -37.53 7.69 7.80
C GLU A 108 -37.84 6.22 8.02
N GLN A 109 -38.58 5.55 7.13
CA GLN A 109 -38.83 4.10 7.23
C GLN A 109 -37.61 3.26 6.88
N LEU A 110 -36.74 3.69 5.97
CA LEU A 110 -35.48 3.03 5.64
C LEU A 110 -34.49 3.28 6.77
N ASP A 111 -34.38 4.50 7.32
CA ASP A 111 -33.62 4.77 8.54
C ASP A 111 -34.18 3.99 9.74
N VAL A 112 -35.49 3.79 9.87
CA VAL A 112 -36.10 2.99 10.95
C VAL A 112 -35.94 1.48 10.70
N VAL A 113 -35.98 0.98 9.46
CA VAL A 113 -35.76 -0.43 9.13
C VAL A 113 -34.26 -0.77 9.19
N ILE A 114 -33.38 0.13 8.73
CA ILE A 114 -31.92 0.07 8.84
C ILE A 114 -31.51 0.25 10.31
N ALA A 115 -32.12 1.17 11.06
CA ALA A 115 -31.88 1.33 12.51
C ALA A 115 -32.43 0.16 13.34
N ARG A 116 -33.54 -0.47 12.93
CA ARG A 116 -34.03 -1.71 13.57
C ARG A 116 -33.16 -2.93 13.21
N ARG A 117 -32.50 -2.92 12.05
CA ARG A 117 -31.51 -3.92 11.63
C ARG A 117 -30.08 -3.65 12.14
N ARG A 118 -29.82 -2.49 12.76
CA ARG A 118 -28.57 -2.22 13.55
C ARG A 118 -28.26 -3.35 14.54
N PHE A 119 -29.26 -4.11 14.96
CA PHE A 119 -29.10 -5.15 15.99
C PHE A 119 -28.56 -6.50 15.49
N LEU A 120 -28.55 -6.83 14.19
CA LEU A 120 -28.39 -8.23 13.76
C LEU A 120 -27.19 -8.56 12.85
N HIS A 121 -26.48 -7.60 12.23
CA HIS A 121 -25.31 -7.91 11.37
C HIS A 121 -24.04 -7.05 11.60
N ILE A 122 -23.85 -6.54 12.82
CA ILE A 122 -22.67 -5.75 13.29
C ILE A 122 -21.37 -6.59 13.42
N GLY A 123 -21.03 -7.46 12.47
CA GLY A 123 -19.82 -8.26 12.68
C GLY A 123 -19.19 -9.03 11.57
N THR A 124 -19.74 -9.10 10.36
CA THR A 124 -19.33 -10.18 9.44
C THR A 124 -17.89 -10.02 8.93
N VAL A 125 -17.44 -8.82 8.54
CA VAL A 125 -16.03 -8.60 8.15
C VAL A 125 -15.08 -8.71 9.35
N GLN A 126 -15.41 -8.11 10.49
CA GLN A 126 -14.61 -8.30 11.71
C GLN A 126 -14.55 -9.77 12.18
N ARG A 127 -15.58 -10.57 11.87
CA ARG A 127 -15.68 -12.00 12.19
C ARG A 127 -14.87 -12.85 11.21
N TYR A 128 -14.87 -12.53 9.91
CA TYR A 128 -13.95 -13.13 8.92
C TYR A 128 -12.49 -12.76 9.21
N LEU A 129 -12.25 -11.54 9.69
CA LEU A 129 -10.93 -11.05 10.07
C LEU A 129 -10.47 -11.52 11.47
N GLY A 130 -11.27 -12.35 12.16
CA GLY A 130 -10.90 -13.04 13.41
C GLY A 130 -10.65 -12.11 14.60
N LYS A 131 -11.71 -11.70 15.31
CA LYS A 131 -11.62 -10.77 16.47
C LYS A 131 -10.62 -11.21 17.55
N LYS A 132 -9.65 -10.34 17.84
CA LYS A 132 -9.46 -9.60 19.11
C LYS A 132 -8.47 -8.46 18.83
N THR A 133 -8.90 -7.21 18.99
CA THR A 133 -8.30 -5.96 18.46
C THR A 133 -8.62 -5.74 16.97
N SER A 134 -8.77 -4.48 16.55
CA SER A 134 -9.09 -4.07 15.17
C SER A 134 -8.31 -4.87 14.12
N PRO A 135 -8.86 -5.10 12.92
CA PRO A 135 -8.11 -5.78 11.89
C PRO A 135 -6.74 -5.11 11.70
N THR A 136 -5.68 -5.89 11.87
CA THR A 136 -4.35 -5.50 11.46
C THR A 136 -4.41 -5.15 9.98
N ASN A 137 -3.65 -4.14 9.55
CA ASN A 137 -3.66 -3.60 8.20
C ASN A 137 -3.17 -4.64 7.16
N ARG A 138 -3.99 -5.67 6.84
CA ARG A 138 -3.67 -6.85 6.01
C ARG A 138 -3.29 -6.45 4.61
N LEU A 139 -2.34 -7.12 3.98
CA LEU A 139 -1.88 -6.73 2.65
C LEU A 139 -2.84 -7.24 1.58
N ILE A 140 -2.88 -6.58 0.42
CA ILE A 140 -3.68 -7.08 -0.70
C ILE A 140 -3.09 -8.41 -1.23
N SER A 141 -1.79 -8.65 -1.03
CA SER A 141 -1.15 -9.94 -1.31
C SER A 141 -1.77 -11.10 -0.53
N ASP A 142 -2.30 -10.85 0.67
CA ASP A 142 -3.03 -11.86 1.46
C ASP A 142 -4.37 -12.25 0.81
N ILE A 143 -4.96 -11.35 0.01
CA ILE A 143 -6.25 -11.54 -0.66
C ILE A 143 -6.07 -12.38 -1.93
N PHE A 144 -5.00 -12.11 -2.68
CA PHE A 144 -4.68 -12.77 -3.96
C PHE A 144 -3.28 -13.42 -3.90
N PRO A 145 -3.14 -14.59 -3.25
CA PRO A 145 -1.82 -15.17 -2.96
C PRO A 145 -1.03 -15.56 -4.23
N ASP A 146 -1.73 -15.83 -5.33
CA ASP A 146 -1.12 -16.25 -6.60
C ASP A 146 -0.74 -15.08 -7.52
N TYR A 147 -1.08 -13.85 -7.14
CA TYR A 147 -0.89 -12.67 -7.97
C TYR A 147 0.03 -11.64 -7.31
N GLN A 148 0.69 -10.86 -8.14
CA GLN A 148 1.36 -9.62 -7.77
C GLN A 148 0.59 -8.45 -8.37
N LEU A 149 0.55 -7.31 -7.66
CA LEU A 149 -0.09 -6.07 -8.13
C LEU A 149 0.92 -5.05 -8.65
N PHE A 150 2.20 -5.27 -8.34
CA PHE A 150 3.27 -4.36 -8.70
C PHE A 150 4.45 -5.17 -9.22
N SER A 151 5.15 -4.64 -10.21
CA SER A 151 6.44 -5.12 -10.64
C SER A 151 7.55 -4.17 -10.17
N ILE A 152 8.71 -4.74 -9.88
CA ILE A 152 9.90 -3.99 -9.47
C ILE A 152 11.03 -4.36 -10.41
N ASN A 153 11.61 -3.37 -11.06
CA ASN A 153 12.77 -3.53 -11.92
C ASN A 153 13.98 -2.81 -11.32
N ILE A 154 15.13 -3.49 -11.32
CA ILE A 154 16.43 -2.90 -10.97
C ILE A 154 17.29 -2.76 -12.22
N ASN A 155 17.73 -1.53 -12.49
CA ASN A 155 18.77 -1.25 -13.47
C ASN A 155 20.13 -1.72 -12.94
N LYS A 156 20.61 -2.85 -13.48
CA LYS A 156 21.87 -3.50 -13.08
C LYS A 156 23.11 -2.62 -13.25
N ASN A 157 23.09 -1.72 -14.24
CA ASN A 157 24.24 -0.88 -14.54
C ASN A 157 24.37 0.31 -13.57
N ALA A 158 23.26 0.72 -12.96
CA ALA A 158 23.20 1.84 -12.01
C ALA A 158 23.19 1.37 -10.55
N CYS A 159 22.63 0.20 -10.25
CA CYS A 159 22.45 -0.25 -8.88
C CYS A 159 23.78 -0.61 -8.21
N SER A 160 24.12 0.12 -7.14
CA SER A 160 25.32 -0.09 -6.33
C SER A 160 25.17 -1.13 -5.22
N LEU A 161 24.03 -1.84 -5.14
CA LEU A 161 23.72 -2.77 -4.03
C LEU A 161 23.92 -2.19 -2.62
N CYS A 162 23.69 -0.89 -2.45
CA CYS A 162 23.83 -0.18 -1.16
C CYS A 162 22.92 -0.68 -0.02
N SER A 163 21.98 -1.59 -0.33
CA SER A 163 21.02 -2.19 0.62
C SER A 163 19.99 -1.24 1.23
N SER A 164 19.86 -0.01 0.72
CA SER A 164 18.82 0.93 1.19
C SER A 164 17.40 0.37 1.00
N CYS A 165 17.13 -0.25 -0.15
CA CYS A 165 15.82 -0.85 -0.44
C CYS A 165 15.45 -1.99 0.52
N LEU A 166 16.42 -2.82 0.94
CA LEU A 166 16.22 -3.88 1.92
C LEU A 166 15.78 -3.32 3.28
N LYS A 167 16.39 -2.20 3.70
CA LYS A 167 16.11 -1.56 5.01
C LYS A 167 14.79 -0.80 5.02
N LEU A 168 14.40 -0.22 3.88
CA LEU A 168 13.24 0.68 3.79
C LEU A 168 11.95 -0.04 3.41
N CYS A 169 12.03 -1.27 2.89
CA CYS A 169 10.84 -2.01 2.49
C CYS A 169 10.09 -2.53 3.73
N PRO A 170 8.87 -2.05 4.01
CA PRO A 170 8.11 -2.49 5.19
C PRO A 170 7.62 -3.93 5.08
N THR A 171 7.53 -4.47 3.86
CA THR A 171 7.03 -5.83 3.58
C THR A 171 8.12 -6.84 3.27
N GLY A 172 9.40 -6.45 3.34
CA GLY A 172 10.52 -7.39 3.18
C GLY A 172 10.72 -7.96 1.77
N VAL A 173 10.25 -7.26 0.73
CA VAL A 173 10.29 -7.70 -0.68
C VAL A 173 11.71 -8.01 -1.18
N PHE A 174 12.73 -7.35 -0.64
CA PHE A 174 14.12 -7.50 -1.06
C PHE A 174 14.90 -8.31 -0.04
N HIS A 175 15.63 -9.33 -0.48
CA HIS A 175 16.54 -10.08 0.39
C HIS A 175 17.71 -10.69 -0.39
N TYR A 176 18.76 -11.09 0.34
CA TYR A 176 19.92 -11.76 -0.25
C TYR A 176 19.85 -13.27 -0.04
N GLN A 177 20.11 -14.04 -1.09
CA GLN A 177 20.20 -15.49 -1.04
C GLN A 177 21.23 -15.97 -2.06
N ASN A 178 22.16 -16.85 -1.68
CA ASN A 178 23.11 -17.50 -2.60
C ASN A 178 23.86 -16.54 -3.56
N LYS A 179 24.36 -15.39 -3.06
CA LYS A 179 24.99 -14.32 -3.88
C LYS A 179 24.07 -13.71 -4.95
N GLN A 180 22.78 -13.70 -4.67
CA GLN A 180 21.77 -13.05 -5.49
C GLN A 180 20.97 -12.08 -4.62
N LEU A 181 20.60 -10.95 -5.21
CA LEU A 181 19.49 -10.13 -4.74
C LEU A 181 18.20 -10.74 -5.29
N VAL A 182 17.33 -11.18 -4.40
CA VAL A 182 16.01 -11.74 -4.71
C VAL A 182 14.96 -10.67 -4.44
N ILE A 183 13.99 -10.56 -5.35
CA ILE A 183 12.87 -9.64 -5.27
C ILE A 183 11.57 -10.44 -5.36
N GLU A 184 10.76 -10.37 -4.31
CA GLU A 184 9.44 -11.00 -4.23
C GLU A 184 8.34 -9.98 -4.54
N SER A 185 8.14 -9.66 -5.82
CA SER A 185 7.20 -8.62 -6.25
C SER A 185 5.75 -8.86 -5.78
N GLY A 186 5.38 -10.10 -5.47
CA GLY A 186 4.07 -10.44 -4.89
C GLY A 186 3.77 -9.77 -3.56
N GLU A 187 4.79 -9.47 -2.74
CA GLU A 187 4.60 -8.80 -1.44
C GLU A 187 4.74 -7.27 -1.51
N CYS A 188 4.90 -6.73 -2.73
CA CYS A 188 5.00 -5.30 -2.93
C CYS A 188 3.62 -4.64 -2.75
N VAL A 189 3.60 -3.56 -1.97
CA VAL A 189 2.40 -2.74 -1.70
C VAL A 189 2.38 -1.42 -2.47
N GLY A 190 3.34 -1.22 -3.38
CA GLY A 190 3.41 -0.01 -4.20
C GLY A 190 3.77 1.27 -3.46
N CYS A 191 4.35 1.19 -2.24
CA CYS A 191 4.67 2.38 -1.44
C CYS A 191 5.79 3.28 -2.01
N LYS A 192 6.54 2.79 -3.01
CA LYS A 192 7.62 3.49 -3.73
C LYS A 192 8.78 4.03 -2.88
N LEU A 193 8.83 3.76 -1.57
CA LEU A 193 9.95 4.14 -0.69
C LEU A 193 11.32 3.71 -1.23
N CYS A 194 11.43 2.49 -1.75
CA CYS A 194 12.68 1.99 -2.33
C CYS A 194 13.11 2.72 -3.61
N GLN A 195 12.16 3.14 -4.44
CA GLN A 195 12.44 3.90 -5.66
C GLN A 195 12.88 5.32 -5.33
N GLU A 196 12.16 6.01 -4.45
CA GLU A 196 12.45 7.41 -4.09
C GLU A 196 13.74 7.58 -3.31
N SER A 197 14.11 6.59 -2.49
CA SER A 197 15.32 6.62 -1.66
C SER A 197 16.56 6.09 -2.36
N CYS A 198 16.45 5.57 -3.60
CA CYS A 198 17.57 4.98 -4.30
C CYS A 198 18.58 6.08 -4.69
N PRO A 199 19.82 6.07 -4.14
CA PRO A 199 20.81 7.11 -4.45
C PRO A 199 21.30 7.09 -5.89
N GLU A 200 21.06 5.98 -6.61
CA GLU A 200 21.44 5.78 -8.01
C GLU A 200 20.23 5.84 -8.95
N SER A 201 19.03 6.12 -8.45
CA SER A 201 17.77 6.07 -9.23
C SER A 201 17.60 4.75 -10.01
N ALA A 202 18.08 3.64 -9.44
CA ALA A 202 18.20 2.36 -10.13
C ALA A 202 16.96 1.46 -9.99
N ILE A 203 15.94 1.87 -9.23
CA ILE A 203 14.76 1.06 -8.92
C ILE A 203 13.53 1.71 -9.55
N GLU A 204 12.73 0.91 -10.24
CA GLU A 204 11.44 1.32 -10.77
C GLU A 204 10.33 0.39 -10.26
N VAL A 205 9.27 0.96 -9.71
CA VAL A 205 8.07 0.27 -9.22
C VAL A 205 6.89 0.66 -10.10
N ARG A 206 6.28 -0.33 -10.77
CA ARG A 206 5.12 -0.12 -11.64
C ARG A 206 3.91 -0.90 -11.12
N GLU A 207 2.72 -0.36 -11.36
CA GLU A 207 1.48 -1.13 -11.21
C GLU A 207 1.41 -2.15 -12.35
N GLU A 208 1.36 -3.42 -12.00
CA GLU A 208 1.32 -4.52 -12.96
C GLU A 208 0.70 -5.74 -12.29
N ILE A 209 -0.48 -6.13 -12.78
CA ILE A 209 -1.18 -7.31 -12.28
C ILE A 209 -0.71 -8.52 -13.09
N ALA A 210 -0.03 -9.43 -12.43
CA ALA A 210 0.50 -10.65 -13.04
C ALA A 210 0.48 -11.79 -12.04
N LYS A 211 0.75 -13.01 -12.49
CA LYS A 211 1.04 -14.11 -11.56
C LYS A 211 2.29 -13.76 -10.74
N LYS A 212 2.31 -14.19 -9.48
CA LYS A 212 3.43 -13.93 -8.57
C LYS A 212 4.71 -14.53 -9.14
N THR A 213 5.75 -13.71 -9.22
CA THR A 213 7.08 -14.10 -9.69
C THR A 213 8.16 -13.66 -8.72
N GLN A 214 9.31 -14.33 -8.78
CA GLN A 214 10.53 -13.92 -8.12
C GLN A 214 11.56 -13.48 -9.17
N THR A 215 12.18 -12.34 -8.93
CA THR A 215 13.27 -11.85 -9.80
C THR A 215 14.60 -12.00 -9.08
N HIS A 216 15.60 -12.53 -9.79
CA HIS A 216 16.92 -12.81 -9.24
C HIS A 216 18.00 -12.00 -9.95
N TYR A 217 18.86 -11.35 -9.17
CA TYR A 217 20.00 -10.57 -9.63
C TYR A 217 21.27 -11.12 -9.02
N SER A 218 22.00 -11.96 -9.75
CA SER A 218 23.31 -12.45 -9.33
C SER A 218 24.33 -11.31 -9.28
N PHE A 219 25.13 -11.27 -8.22
CA PHE A 219 26.18 -10.28 -8.04
C PHE A 219 27.54 -10.95 -7.81
N ASN A 220 28.60 -10.24 -8.18
CA ASN A 220 29.97 -10.60 -7.83
C ASN A 220 30.43 -9.85 -6.57
N VAL A 221 31.50 -10.34 -5.97
CA VAL A 221 32.21 -9.62 -4.90
C VAL A 221 33.39 -8.91 -5.53
N ALA A 222 33.46 -7.59 -5.37
CA ALA A 222 34.57 -6.74 -5.79
C ALA A 222 35.30 -6.17 -4.58
N PHE A 223 36.52 -5.67 -4.77
CA PHE A 223 37.31 -5.02 -3.72
C PHE A 223 37.45 -3.53 -4.01
N CYS A 224 37.14 -2.70 -3.02
CA CYS A 224 37.21 -1.25 -3.18
C CYS A 224 38.68 -0.79 -3.10
N PRO A 225 39.24 -0.09 -4.09
CA PRO A 225 40.64 0.36 -4.06
C PRO A 225 40.88 1.44 -2.99
N ARG A 226 39.82 2.12 -2.52
CA ARG A 226 39.92 3.22 -1.56
C ARG A 226 39.90 2.76 -0.10
N CYS A 227 39.00 1.85 0.26
CA CYS A 227 38.88 1.35 1.63
C CYS A 227 39.29 -0.11 1.80
N GLN A 228 39.62 -0.80 0.69
CA GLN A 228 40.07 -2.19 0.64
C GLN A 228 39.06 -3.24 1.12
N ASN A 229 37.84 -2.83 1.46
CA ASN A 229 36.77 -3.74 1.86
C ASN A 229 36.12 -4.43 0.64
N PRO A 230 35.72 -5.71 0.78
CA PRO A 230 34.90 -6.38 -0.22
C PRO A 230 33.48 -5.79 -0.23
N PHE A 231 32.87 -5.72 -1.41
CA PHE A 231 31.49 -5.26 -1.59
C PHE A 231 30.80 -6.02 -2.72
N PRO A 232 29.47 -6.23 -2.65
CA PRO A 232 28.72 -6.85 -3.72
C PRO A 232 28.51 -5.85 -4.86
N SER A 233 28.56 -6.30 -6.11
CA SER A 233 28.26 -5.46 -7.28
C SER A 233 27.50 -6.23 -8.36
N LEU A 234 26.51 -5.56 -8.96
CA LEU A 234 25.80 -6.03 -10.15
C LEU A 234 26.50 -5.65 -11.45
N ASN A 235 27.46 -4.71 -11.38
CA ASN A 235 28.15 -4.17 -12.53
C ASN A 235 29.67 -4.43 -12.41
N PRO A 236 30.26 -5.24 -13.30
CA PRO A 236 31.71 -5.48 -13.28
C PRO A 236 32.58 -4.22 -13.42
N GLY A 237 32.04 -3.13 -13.97
CA GLY A 237 32.73 -1.84 -14.08
C GLY A 237 32.64 -0.95 -12.83
N GLU A 238 31.98 -1.40 -11.76
CA GLU A 238 31.89 -0.63 -10.51
C GLU A 238 33.16 -0.80 -9.69
N HIS A 239 33.90 0.29 -9.50
CA HIS A 239 35.22 0.25 -8.86
C HIS A 239 35.19 0.70 -7.39
N LEU A 240 34.20 1.47 -6.95
CA LEU A 240 34.12 1.95 -5.57
C LEU A 240 32.93 1.31 -4.85
N CYS A 241 33.12 0.95 -3.57
CA CYS A 241 32.00 0.49 -2.76
C CYS A 241 30.99 1.64 -2.53
N PRO A 242 29.72 1.32 -2.20
CA PRO A 242 28.66 2.31 -2.04
C PRO A 242 29.00 3.44 -1.05
N ALA A 243 29.66 3.08 0.06
CA ALA A 243 30.06 4.05 1.07
C ALA A 243 31.11 5.05 0.55
N CYS A 244 32.12 4.56 -0.17
CA CYS A 244 33.17 5.42 -0.73
C CYS A 244 32.63 6.29 -1.89
N SER A 245 31.79 5.72 -2.75
CA SER A 245 31.10 6.45 -3.83
C SER A 245 30.24 7.58 -3.28
N MET A 246 29.44 7.31 -2.25
CA MET A 246 28.60 8.34 -1.61
C MET A 246 29.44 9.47 -0.99
N GLN A 247 30.55 9.15 -0.33
CA GLN A 247 31.47 10.15 0.20
C GLN A 247 32.10 11.02 -0.89
N GLU A 248 32.40 10.46 -2.06
CA GLU A 248 32.89 11.22 -3.21
C GLU A 248 31.83 12.17 -3.75
N LYS A 249 30.61 11.66 -4.00
CA LYS A 249 29.48 12.49 -4.45
C LYS A 249 29.25 13.69 -3.52
N LEU A 250 29.24 13.46 -2.21
CA LEU A 250 29.05 14.52 -1.20
C LEU A 250 30.19 15.55 -1.16
N ARG A 251 31.42 15.17 -1.54
CA ARG A 251 32.56 16.11 -1.66
C ARG A 251 32.46 16.99 -2.90
N PHE A 252 31.93 16.45 -3.99
CA PHE A 252 31.77 17.18 -5.26
C PHE A 252 30.53 18.07 -5.29
N THR A 253 29.46 17.73 -4.57
CA THR A 253 28.27 18.61 -4.38
C THR A 253 28.56 19.74 -3.39
N GLY A 254 29.76 20.32 -3.43
CA GLY A 254 30.36 21.24 -2.47
C GLY A 254 29.68 22.59 -2.25
N ASP A 255 28.37 22.71 -2.44
CA ASP A 255 27.61 23.60 -1.56
C ASP A 255 27.43 22.87 -0.24
N ARG A 256 28.27 23.26 0.73
CA ARG A 256 28.12 22.91 2.13
C ARG A 256 26.64 23.08 2.50
N ILE A 257 25.93 21.99 2.75
CA ILE A 257 24.67 22.05 3.50
C ILE A 257 25.05 22.73 4.81
N GLY A 258 24.69 24.00 4.93
CA GLY A 258 25.13 24.84 6.03
C GLY A 258 24.64 24.26 7.33
N MET A 259 25.55 23.67 8.11
CA MET A 259 25.48 23.67 9.57
C MET A 259 25.65 25.11 10.09
N LYS A 260 24.83 26.05 9.61
CA LYS A 260 24.63 27.39 10.18
C LYS A 260 23.19 27.50 10.66
N SER A 261 22.82 26.63 11.60
CA SER A 261 21.62 26.79 12.42
C SER A 261 21.68 25.92 13.67
N LEU A 262 22.83 25.89 14.33
CA LEU A 262 22.94 25.49 15.74
C LEU A 262 23.91 26.44 16.44
N ASN A 263 23.57 27.73 16.46
CA ASN A 263 24.02 28.60 17.53
C ASN A 263 23.15 28.26 18.75
N PHE A 264 23.65 27.38 19.61
CA PHE A 264 23.29 27.45 21.02
C PHE A 264 24.09 28.60 21.61
N SER A 265 23.47 29.77 21.71
CA SER A 265 23.95 30.85 22.57
C SER A 265 23.80 30.40 24.02
N ALA A 266 24.87 30.57 24.78
CA ALA A 266 24.92 30.47 26.24
C ALA A 266 24.07 31.55 26.92
#